data_AF-A0A3A6L0B2-F1
#
_entry.id   AF-A0A3A6L0B2-F1
#
_cell.length_a   1.000
_cell.length_b   1.000
_cell.length_c   1.000
_cell.angle_alpha   90.00
_cell.angle_beta   90.00
_cell.angle_gamma   90.00
#
_symmetry.space_group_name_H-M   'P 1'
#
loop_
_entity.id
_entity.type
_entity.pdbx_description
1 polymer ?
#
loop_
_entity_poly.entity_id
_entity_poly.type
_entity_poly.pdbx_seq_one_letter_code
_entity_poly.pdbx_strand_id
1 'polypeptide(L)'
;MTLMKQKEPKRRIALIMNVLFYFCGLCIGGGIVRNLTLCYELGKDDTANFIWHILPESVTMLVMTICGLCIFLILRNVKKEEVFVYQNSSLIQTIGVLIALNGLFQVTLSWFTPEGVPTDTSYRIFVLLGVFIIFMGYLFKMGVRMREEQELTI
;
A
#
# COMPACT_ATOMS: atom_id res chain seq x y z
N MET A 1 -18.53 23.33 -29.58
CA MET A 1 -17.28 22.53 -29.71
C MET A 1 -16.54 22.31 -28.38
N THR A 2 -17.09 22.73 -27.23
CA THR A 2 -16.48 22.61 -25.89
C THR A 2 -16.82 21.32 -25.14
N LEU A 3 -17.91 20.63 -25.50
CA LEU A 3 -18.35 19.36 -24.87
C LEU A 3 -17.47 18.14 -25.21
N MET A 4 -16.86 18.08 -26.38
CA MET A 4 -16.02 16.92 -26.78
C MET A 4 -14.65 16.92 -26.09
N LYS A 5 -14.09 18.10 -25.79
CA LYS A 5 -12.77 18.24 -25.13
C LYS A 5 -12.79 17.80 -23.66
N GLN A 6 -13.96 17.85 -23.01
CA GLN A 6 -14.14 17.44 -21.60
C GLN A 6 -14.46 15.94 -21.44
N LYS A 7 -14.92 15.26 -22.50
CA LYS A 7 -15.31 13.83 -22.48
C LYS A 7 -14.09 12.89 -22.56
N GLU A 8 -13.05 13.29 -23.30
CA GLU A 8 -11.76 12.60 -23.40
C GLU A 8 -11.03 12.44 -22.04
N PRO A 9 -10.82 13.49 -21.23
CA PRO A 9 -10.07 13.37 -19.97
C PRO A 9 -10.81 12.50 -18.95
N LYS A 10 -12.14 12.61 -18.86
CA LYS A 10 -12.95 11.75 -17.96
C LYS A 10 -12.86 10.27 -18.34
N ARG A 11 -12.89 9.96 -19.65
CA ARG A 11 -12.74 8.58 -20.15
C ARG A 11 -11.36 8.01 -19.88
N ARG A 12 -10.29 8.81 -20.03
CA ARG A 12 -8.91 8.40 -19.72
C ARG A 12 -8.72 8.11 -18.23
N ILE A 13 -9.22 8.99 -17.35
CA ILE A 13 -9.17 8.79 -15.89
C ILE A 13 -9.93 7.52 -15.49
N ALA A 14 -11.12 7.29 -16.03
CA ALA A 14 -11.91 6.09 -15.76
C ALA A 14 -11.19 4.79 -16.23
N LEU A 15 -10.51 4.84 -17.37
CA LEU A 15 -9.68 3.72 -17.85
C LEU A 15 -8.51 3.45 -16.90
N ILE A 16 -7.76 4.49 -16.50
CA ILE A 16 -6.65 4.35 -15.56
C ILE A 16 -7.14 3.76 -14.23
N MET A 17 -8.26 4.23 -13.71
CA MET A 17 -8.85 3.70 -12.48
C MET A 17 -9.26 2.23 -12.61
N ASN A 18 -9.83 1.82 -13.75
CA ASN A 18 -10.18 0.41 -13.97
C ASN A 18 -8.94 -0.49 -14.08
N VAL A 19 -7.88 -0.02 -14.74
CA VAL A 19 -6.60 -0.75 -14.82
C VAL A 19 -5.99 -0.90 -13.43
N LEU A 20 -5.93 0.18 -12.65
CA LEU A 20 -5.43 0.17 -11.27
C LEU A 20 -6.24 -0.77 -10.37
N PHE A 21 -7.56 -0.80 -10.55
CA PHE A 21 -8.45 -1.69 -9.81
C PHE A 21 -8.17 -3.17 -10.08
N TYR A 22 -7.97 -3.53 -11.35
CA TYR A 22 -7.62 -4.91 -11.74
C TYR A 22 -6.24 -5.30 -11.20
N PHE A 23 -5.25 -4.40 -11.31
CA PHE A 23 -3.91 -4.62 -10.79
C PHE A 23 -3.91 -4.84 -9.26
N CYS A 24 -4.67 -4.01 -8.51
CA CYS A 24 -4.82 -4.19 -7.07
C CYS A 24 -5.45 -5.55 -6.72
N GLY A 25 -6.47 -5.98 -7.46
CA GLY A 25 -7.09 -7.29 -7.28
C GLY A 25 -6.11 -8.45 -7.48
N LEU A 26 -5.26 -8.37 -8.51
CA LEU A 26 -4.20 -9.36 -8.75
C LEU A 26 -3.15 -9.37 -7.64
N CYS A 27 -2.72 -8.20 -7.14
CA CYS A 27 -1.76 -8.12 -6.02
C CYS A 27 -2.32 -8.73 -4.73
N ILE A 28 -3.61 -8.47 -4.42
CA ILE A 28 -4.28 -9.05 -3.25
C ILE A 28 -4.36 -10.58 -3.40
N GLY A 29 -4.84 -11.06 -4.56
CA GLY A 29 -4.97 -12.50 -4.82
C GLY A 29 -3.61 -13.23 -4.76
N GLY A 30 -2.58 -12.67 -5.42
CA GLY A 30 -1.23 -13.22 -5.39
C GLY A 30 -0.63 -13.23 -3.98
N GLY A 31 -0.82 -12.16 -3.20
CA GLY A 31 -0.35 -12.08 -1.82
C GLY A 31 -1.02 -13.10 -0.89
N ILE A 32 -2.31 -13.40 -1.09
CA ILE A 32 -3.02 -14.44 -0.35
C ILE A 32 -2.48 -15.83 -0.71
N VAL A 33 -2.34 -16.14 -2.00
CA VAL A 33 -1.82 -17.43 -2.45
C VAL A 33 -0.40 -17.66 -1.91
N ARG A 34 0.48 -16.65 -2.01
CA ARG A 34 1.85 -16.73 -1.49
C ARG A 34 1.87 -16.94 0.02
N ASN A 35 1.03 -16.25 0.78
CA ASN A 35 0.91 -16.47 2.22
C ASN A 35 0.45 -17.89 2.56
N LEU A 36 -0.52 -18.44 1.82
CA LEU A 36 -0.95 -19.83 2.03
C LEU A 36 0.17 -20.83 1.73
N THR A 37 0.94 -20.62 0.66
CA THR A 37 2.11 -21.45 0.33
C THR A 37 3.17 -21.38 1.43
N LEU A 38 3.50 -20.18 1.91
CA LEU A 38 4.47 -19.99 2.99
C LEU A 38 4.02 -20.64 4.30
N CYS A 39 2.72 -20.55 4.65
CA CYS A 39 2.17 -21.24 5.81
C CYS A 39 2.25 -22.77 5.68
N TYR A 40 2.04 -23.31 4.47
CA TYR A 40 2.17 -24.74 4.20
C TYR A 40 3.63 -25.21 4.31
N GLU A 41 4.57 -24.44 3.77
CA GLU A 41 6.01 -24.71 3.88
C GLU A 41 6.49 -24.64 5.34
N LEU A 42 6.00 -23.66 6.10
CA LEU A 42 6.31 -23.52 7.54
C LEU A 42 5.79 -24.71 8.37
N GLY A 43 4.65 -25.30 7.99
CA GLY A 43 4.11 -26.50 8.64
C GLY A 43 4.81 -27.80 8.25
N LYS A 44 5.70 -27.77 7.25
CA LYS A 44 6.40 -28.94 6.72
C LYS A 44 7.87 -29.03 7.17
N ASP A 45 8.49 -27.90 7.51
CA ASP A 45 9.93 -27.83 7.78
C ASP A 45 10.21 -27.18 9.14
N ASP A 46 10.78 -27.96 10.08
CA ASP A 46 11.03 -27.57 11.47
C ASP A 46 12.41 -26.91 11.67
N THR A 47 13.09 -26.52 10.59
CA THR A 47 14.47 -26.01 10.66
C THR A 47 14.53 -24.56 11.16
N ALA A 48 15.28 -24.30 12.23
CA ALA A 48 15.40 -22.96 12.84
C ALA A 48 15.91 -21.87 11.87
N ASN A 49 16.79 -22.21 10.93
CA ASN A 49 17.31 -21.28 9.93
C ASN A 49 16.26 -20.91 8.86
N PHE A 50 15.29 -21.78 8.62
CA PHE A 50 14.21 -21.57 7.66
C PHE A 50 13.18 -20.55 8.18
N ILE A 51 12.94 -20.55 9.50
CA ILE A 51 12.05 -19.59 10.17
C ILE A 51 12.54 -18.15 9.97
N TRP A 52 13.85 -17.90 10.07
CA TRP A 52 14.43 -16.56 9.87
C TRP A 52 14.27 -16.03 8.44
N HIS A 53 14.09 -16.91 7.45
CA HIS A 53 13.78 -16.53 6.07
C HIS A 53 12.29 -16.31 5.83
N ILE A 54 11.42 -17.21 6.31
CA ILE A 54 9.98 -17.11 6.06
C ILE A 54 9.32 -15.97 6.83
N LEU A 55 9.76 -15.69 8.07
CA LEU A 55 9.15 -14.68 8.92
C LEU A 55 9.14 -13.27 8.27
N PRO A 56 10.26 -12.70 7.79
CA PRO A 56 10.24 -11.40 7.12
C PRO A 56 9.44 -11.41 5.81
N GLU A 57 9.48 -12.49 5.04
CA GLU A 57 8.74 -12.59 3.77
C GLU A 57 7.22 -12.62 4.01
N SER A 58 6.75 -13.47 4.91
CA SER A 58 5.32 -13.59 5.27
C SER A 58 4.74 -12.28 5.80
N VAL A 59 5.45 -11.61 6.72
CA VAL A 59 5.04 -10.29 7.24
C VAL A 59 4.94 -9.25 6.12
N THR A 60 5.92 -9.21 5.23
CA THR A 60 5.91 -8.28 4.08
C THR A 60 4.75 -8.55 3.15
N MET A 61 4.47 -9.82 2.85
CA MET A 61 3.34 -10.22 1.99
C MET A 61 2.00 -9.83 2.61
N LEU A 62 1.82 -10.02 3.93
CA LEU A 62 0.62 -9.56 4.64
C LEU A 62 0.46 -8.03 4.57
N VAL A 63 1.55 -7.28 4.80
CA VAL A 63 1.54 -5.82 4.70
C VAL A 63 1.15 -5.38 3.28
N MET A 64 1.68 -6.02 2.24
CA MET A 64 1.32 -5.76 0.85
C MET A 64 -0.16 -6.04 0.56
N THR A 65 -0.71 -7.15 1.09
CA THR A 65 -2.14 -7.47 0.96
C THR A 65 -3.02 -6.41 1.62
N ILE A 66 -2.68 -5.97 2.84
CA ILE A 66 -3.42 -4.92 3.56
C ILE A 66 -3.32 -3.58 2.80
N CYS A 67 -2.13 -3.21 2.33
CA CYS A 67 -1.95 -2.00 1.53
C CYS A 67 -2.78 -2.05 0.23
N GLY A 68 -2.80 -3.21 -0.45
CA GLY A 68 -3.64 -3.44 -1.62
C GLY A 68 -5.14 -3.25 -1.32
N LEU A 69 -5.62 -3.73 -0.17
CA LEU A 69 -6.99 -3.52 0.28
C LEU A 69 -7.29 -2.04 0.57
N CYS A 70 -6.38 -1.31 1.22
CA CYS A 70 -6.54 0.12 1.44
C CYS A 70 -6.60 0.90 0.12
N ILE A 71 -5.74 0.59 -0.85
CA ILE A 71 -5.77 1.21 -2.18
C ILE A 71 -7.07 0.87 -2.90
N PHE A 72 -7.55 -0.37 -2.80
CA PHE A 72 -8.83 -0.78 -3.36
C PHE A 72 -10.01 0.03 -2.79
N LEU A 73 -10.02 0.28 -1.48
CA LEU A 73 -11.03 1.13 -0.84
C LEU A 73 -10.96 2.58 -1.34
N ILE A 74 -9.76 3.15 -1.47
CA ILE A 74 -9.58 4.48 -2.06
C ILE A 74 -10.12 4.51 -3.48
N LEU A 75 -9.74 3.54 -4.33
CA LEU A 75 -10.22 3.46 -5.72
C LEU A 75 -11.75 3.33 -5.81
N ARG A 76 -12.37 2.59 -4.88
CA ARG A 76 -13.83 2.47 -4.77
C ARG A 76 -14.46 3.81 -4.41
N ASN A 77 -13.87 4.58 -3.50
CA ASN A 77 -14.37 5.91 -3.13
C ASN A 77 -14.22 6.90 -4.28
N VAL A 78 -13.10 6.85 -5.02
CA VAL A 78 -12.91 7.66 -6.24
C VAL A 78 -13.95 7.30 -7.32
N LYS A 79 -14.34 6.02 -7.46
CA LYS A 79 -15.42 5.62 -8.39
C LYS A 79 -16.79 6.18 -8.01
N LYS A 80 -17.02 6.47 -6.73
CA LYS A 80 -18.22 7.14 -6.23
C LYS A 80 -18.14 8.67 -6.31
N GLU A 81 -17.09 9.21 -6.93
CA GLU A 81 -16.77 10.65 -6.99
C GLU A 81 -16.40 11.27 -5.62
N GLU A 82 -16.24 10.44 -4.58
CA GLU A 82 -15.83 10.83 -3.22
C GLU A 82 -14.29 10.87 -3.11
N VAL A 83 -13.67 11.74 -3.90
CA VAL A 83 -12.20 11.82 -3.97
C VAL A 83 -11.62 12.52 -2.74
N PHE A 84 -12.09 13.73 -2.44
CA PHE A 84 -11.57 14.61 -1.39
C PHE A 84 -12.29 14.42 -0.06
N VAL A 85 -12.16 13.22 0.52
CA VAL A 85 -12.73 12.90 1.84
C VAL A 85 -11.62 12.60 2.83
N TYR A 86 -11.76 13.02 4.09
CA TYR A 86 -10.80 12.71 5.16
C TYR A 86 -10.50 11.21 5.30
N GLN A 87 -11.48 10.35 5.02
CA GLN A 87 -11.30 8.90 5.03
C GLN A 87 -10.22 8.45 4.04
N ASN A 88 -10.20 8.99 2.81
CA ASN A 88 -9.17 8.66 1.81
C ASN A 88 -7.79 9.14 2.27
N SER A 89 -7.72 10.33 2.87
CA SER A 89 -6.47 10.82 3.48
C SER A 89 -5.96 9.86 4.56
N SER A 90 -6.83 9.42 5.45
CA SER A 90 -6.48 8.49 6.52
C SER A 90 -6.01 7.15 5.96
N LEU A 91 -6.65 6.62 4.91
CA LEU A 91 -6.23 5.38 4.26
C LEU A 91 -4.83 5.51 3.65
N ILE A 92 -4.50 6.64 3.00
CA ILE A 92 -3.16 6.90 2.47
C ILE A 92 -2.12 6.95 3.60
N GLN A 93 -2.44 7.62 4.70
CA GLN A 93 -1.56 7.67 5.87
C GLN A 93 -1.33 6.27 6.47
N THR A 94 -2.38 5.47 6.60
CA THR A 94 -2.29 4.08 7.07
C THR A 94 -1.37 3.24 6.17
N ILE A 95 -1.50 3.35 4.85
CA ILE A 95 -0.59 2.67 3.90
C ILE A 95 0.87 3.07 4.17
N GLY A 96 1.13 4.37 4.32
CA GLY A 96 2.49 4.86 4.59
C GLY A 96 3.05 4.36 5.92
N VAL A 97 2.25 4.32 6.98
CA VAL A 97 2.63 3.77 8.29
C VAL A 97 2.92 2.28 8.20
N LEU A 98 2.07 1.50 7.53
CA LEU A 98 2.27 0.06 7.35
C LEU A 98 3.58 -0.24 6.61
N ILE A 99 3.87 0.49 5.53
CA ILE A 99 5.11 0.32 4.76
C ILE A 99 6.33 0.73 5.58
N ALA A 100 6.26 1.84 6.33
CA ALA A 100 7.37 2.30 7.16
C ALA A 100 7.67 1.33 8.31
N LEU A 101 6.63 0.84 9.00
CA LEU A 101 6.77 -0.15 10.08
C LEU A 101 7.33 -1.47 9.55
N ASN A 102 6.88 -1.92 8.36
CA ASN A 102 7.44 -3.11 7.72
C ASN A 102 8.94 -2.95 7.41
N GLY A 103 9.33 -1.79 6.86
CA GLY A 103 10.73 -1.48 6.64
C GLY A 103 11.55 -1.49 7.94
N LEU A 104 11.03 -0.87 9.00
CA LEU A 104 11.70 -0.83 10.31
C LEU A 104 11.82 -2.22 10.95
N PHE A 105 10.78 -3.03 10.82
CA PHE A 105 10.77 -4.42 11.27
C PHE A 105 11.86 -5.24 10.56
N GLN A 106 12.00 -5.10 9.24
CA GLN A 106 13.05 -5.78 8.48
C GLN A 106 14.46 -5.29 8.83
N VAL A 107 14.66 -3.98 9.05
CA VAL A 107 15.92 -3.44 9.56
C VAL A 107 16.26 -4.10 10.89
N THR A 108 15.30 -4.16 11.81
CA THR A 108 15.50 -4.71 13.15
C THR A 108 15.81 -6.19 13.08
N LEU A 109 15.06 -6.97 12.29
CA LEU A 109 15.32 -8.39 12.08
C LEU A 109 16.72 -8.62 11.52
N SER A 110 17.19 -7.80 10.57
CA SER A 110 18.51 -7.98 9.96
C SER A 110 19.67 -7.90 10.95
N TRP A 111 19.48 -7.28 12.12
CA TRP A 111 20.50 -7.23 13.18
C TRP A 111 20.53 -8.50 14.04
N PHE A 112 19.43 -9.24 14.09
CA PHE A 112 19.32 -10.51 14.82
C PHE A 112 19.56 -11.73 13.93
N THR A 113 19.49 -11.57 12.61
CA THR A 113 19.71 -12.66 11.65
C THR A 113 21.18 -13.13 11.69
N PRO A 114 21.45 -14.45 11.79
CA PRO A 114 22.80 -15.00 11.79
C PRO A 114 23.59 -14.70 10.50
N GLU A 115 24.91 -14.54 10.63
CA GLU A 115 25.82 -14.40 9.49
C GLU A 115 25.78 -15.65 8.60
N GLY A 116 25.50 -15.47 7.29
CA GLY A 116 25.36 -16.55 6.31
C GLY A 116 23.94 -16.71 5.73
N VAL A 117 22.95 -16.04 6.33
CA VAL A 117 21.58 -15.94 5.81
C VAL A 117 21.51 -14.73 4.85
N PRO A 118 21.21 -14.90 3.56
CA PRO A 118 21.10 -13.77 2.63
C PRO A 118 19.92 -12.87 3.04
N THR A 119 20.23 -11.64 3.45
CA THR A 119 19.24 -10.59 3.72
C THR A 119 19.20 -9.58 2.60
N ASP A 120 18.02 -9.33 2.03
CA ASP A 120 17.82 -8.28 1.03
C ASP A 120 18.04 -6.89 1.64
N THR A 121 19.09 -6.19 1.24
CA THR A 121 19.38 -4.81 1.73
C THR A 121 18.37 -3.75 1.28
N SER A 122 17.43 -4.11 0.39
CA SER A 122 16.42 -3.22 -0.19
C SER A 122 15.37 -2.74 0.82
N TYR A 123 15.28 -3.31 2.02
CA TYR A 123 14.27 -2.95 3.03
C TYR A 123 14.33 -1.50 3.51
N ARG A 124 15.49 -0.84 3.40
CA ARG A 124 15.67 0.58 3.77
C ARG A 124 14.86 1.51 2.86
N ILE A 125 14.65 1.10 1.61
CA ILE A 125 13.84 1.84 0.64
C ILE A 125 12.38 1.86 1.09
N PHE A 126 11.87 0.79 1.71
CA PHE A 126 10.50 0.76 2.24
C PHE A 126 10.30 1.79 3.35
N VAL A 127 11.26 1.99 4.25
CA VAL A 127 11.14 3.03 5.29
C VAL A 127 10.97 4.41 4.66
N LEU A 128 11.83 4.77 3.70
CA LEU A 128 11.79 6.06 3.03
C LEU A 128 10.50 6.25 2.21
N LEU A 129 10.08 5.21 1.49
CA LEU A 129 8.83 5.19 0.74
C LEU A 129 7.61 5.37 1.66
N GLY A 130 7.59 4.67 2.80
CA GLY A 130 6.53 4.78 3.79
C GLY A 130 6.41 6.19 4.36
N VAL A 131 7.53 6.81 4.75
CA VAL A 131 7.57 8.21 5.22
C VAL A 131 7.08 9.17 4.15
N PHE A 132 7.49 8.98 2.90
CA PHE A 132 7.02 9.80 1.78
C PHE A 132 5.49 9.67 1.57
N ILE A 133 4.94 8.46 1.66
CA ILE A 133 3.49 8.24 1.53
C ILE A 133 2.73 8.88 2.70
N ILE A 134 3.24 8.81 3.93
CA ILE A 134 2.67 9.52 5.09
C ILE A 134 2.59 11.03 4.80
N PHE A 135 3.68 11.60 4.31
CA PHE A 135 3.74 13.01 3.93
C PHE A 135 2.68 13.37 2.86
N MET A 136 2.56 12.56 1.81
CA MET A 136 1.51 12.72 0.79
C MET A 136 0.09 12.64 1.38
N GLY A 137 -0.13 11.73 2.34
CA GLY A 137 -1.40 11.62 3.06
C GLY A 137 -1.74 12.88 3.87
N TYR A 138 -0.75 13.55 4.47
CA TYR A 138 -0.94 14.84 5.15
C TYR A 138 -1.20 15.99 4.18
N LEU A 139 -0.48 16.06 3.06
CA LEU A 139 -0.75 17.03 2.00
C LEU A 139 -2.19 16.90 1.49
N PHE A 140 -2.65 15.66 1.29
CA PHE A 140 -4.02 15.40 0.88
C PHE A 140 -5.02 15.87 1.95
N LYS A 141 -4.75 15.61 3.24
CA LYS A 141 -5.58 16.09 4.36
C LYS A 141 -5.72 17.61 4.36
N MET A 142 -4.60 18.31 4.17
CA MET A 142 -4.57 19.77 4.11
C MET A 142 -5.33 20.28 2.88
N GLY A 143 -5.20 19.59 1.74
CA GLY A 143 -5.96 19.89 0.53
C GLY A 143 -7.48 19.80 0.72
N VAL A 144 -7.95 18.78 1.45
CA VAL A 144 -9.38 18.65 1.81
C VAL A 144 -9.82 19.83 2.67
N ARG A 145 -9.05 20.16 3.71
CA ARG A 145 -9.35 21.28 4.61
C ARG A 145 -9.44 22.63 3.88
N MET A 146 -8.49 22.91 2.98
CA MET A 146 -8.50 24.16 2.21
C MET A 146 -9.73 24.28 1.32
N ARG A 147 -10.19 23.16 0.75
CA ARG A 147 -11.43 23.14 -0.05
C ARG A 147 -12.66 23.41 0.82
N GLU A 148 -12.76 22.80 2.00
CA GLU A 148 -13.86 23.06 2.94
C GLU A 148 -13.90 24.53 3.38
N GLU A 149 -12.73 25.13 3.66
CA GLU A 149 -12.62 26.55 4.02
C GLU A 149 -13.07 27.47 2.86
N GLN A 150 -12.79 27.10 1.61
CA GLN A 150 -13.26 27.85 0.43
C GLN A 150 -14.77 27.72 0.22
N GLU A 151 -15.36 26.55 0.42
CA GLU A 151 -16.81 26.33 0.29
C GLU A 151 -17.62 27.09 1.37
N LEU A 152 -17.01 27.39 2.54
CA LEU A 152 -17.64 28.16 3.62
C LEU A 152 -17.63 29.70 3.41
N THR A 153 -16.75 30.20 2.54
CA THR A 153 -16.61 31.64 2.27
C THR A 153 -17.48 32.17 1.11
N ILE A 154 -18.21 31.28 0.44
CA ILE A 154 -19.11 31.58 -0.69
C ILE A 154 -20.56 31.48 -0.21
#